data_AF-A0A1S8XKC9-F1
#
_entry.id   AF-A0A1S8XKC9-F1
#
_cell.length_a   1.000
_cell.length_b   1.000
_cell.length_c   1.000
_cell.angle_alpha   90.00
_cell.angle_beta   90.00
_cell.angle_gamma   90.00
#
_symmetry.space_group_name_H-M   'P 1'
#
loop_
_entity.id
_entity.type
_entity.pdbx_description
1 polymer ?
#
loop_
_entity_poly.entity_id
_entity_poly.type
_entity_poly.pdbx_seq_one_letter_code
_entity_poly.pdbx_strand_id
1 'polypeptide(L)'
;MFTNFKIDQAGTFQGIAFLSCDPKTAFKSDRQETTKDGTPKWDVQAVAMTRDMFGRPQNAVLKVGIASHKNPCEGLMPYTPIQLVNFEIGVMEKTKRNPDTGEEKVIGVQVWYRAEQVKALAGTAPVK
;
A
#
# COMPACT_ATOMS: atom_id res chain seq x y z
N MET A 1 10.89 -8.53 -15.43
CA MET A 1 9.91 -9.47 -14.86
C MET A 1 8.86 -8.69 -14.07
N PHE A 2 7.58 -8.84 -14.43
CA PHE A 2 6.46 -8.28 -13.67
C PHE A 2 5.73 -9.43 -13.01
N THR A 3 5.60 -9.40 -11.68
CA THR A 3 4.79 -10.39 -10.97
C THR A 3 3.99 -9.69 -9.91
N ASN A 4 2.69 -9.96 -9.91
CA ASN A 4 1.76 -9.46 -8.92
C ASN A 4 1.27 -10.65 -8.09
N PHE A 5 1.22 -10.46 -6.78
CA PHE A 5 0.78 -11.45 -5.82
C PHE A 5 -0.49 -10.95 -5.14
N LYS A 6 -1.55 -11.76 -5.19
CA LYS A 6 -2.66 -11.59 -4.26
C LYS A 6 -2.25 -12.14 -2.91
N ILE A 7 -2.48 -11.36 -1.86
CA ILE A 7 -1.98 -11.68 -0.53
C ILE A 7 -3.11 -12.25 0.31
N ASP A 8 -2.91 -13.49 0.79
CA ASP A 8 -3.63 -13.99 1.94
C ASP A 8 -3.12 -13.27 3.20
N GLN A 9 -3.85 -12.24 3.62
CA GLN A 9 -3.48 -11.44 4.79
C GLN A 9 -3.52 -12.26 6.08
N ALA A 10 -4.47 -13.19 6.20
CA ALA A 10 -4.62 -14.00 7.42
C ALA A 10 -3.48 -15.00 7.56
N GLY A 11 -2.97 -15.55 6.45
CA GLY A 11 -1.79 -16.39 6.41
C GLY A 11 -0.47 -15.62 6.56
N THR A 12 -0.39 -14.37 6.09
CA THR A 12 0.85 -13.59 6.02
C THR A 12 1.12 -12.75 7.26
N PHE A 13 0.08 -12.09 7.79
CA PHE A 13 0.21 -11.09 8.85
C PHE A 13 -0.46 -11.54 10.14
N GLN A 14 0.14 -11.16 11.28
CA GLN A 14 -0.50 -11.24 12.59
C GLN A 14 -1.62 -10.21 12.69
N GLY A 15 -1.39 -9.04 12.10
CA GLY A 15 -2.38 -7.97 12.00
C GLY A 15 -1.87 -6.83 11.11
N ILE A 16 -2.80 -6.01 10.67
CA ILE A 16 -2.54 -4.76 9.94
C ILE A 16 -3.29 -3.65 10.67
N ALA A 17 -2.60 -2.58 11.01
CA ALA A 17 -3.19 -1.42 11.66
C ALA A 17 -3.00 -0.16 10.81
N PHE A 18 -4.06 0.65 10.72
CA PHE A 18 -4.07 1.90 9.99
C PHE A 18 -3.13 2.94 10.64
N LEU A 19 -2.48 3.80 9.85
CA LEU A 19 -1.68 4.92 10.35
C LEU A 19 -2.19 6.26 9.82
N SER A 20 -2.22 6.44 8.49
CA SER A 20 -2.70 7.66 7.85
C SER A 20 -3.29 7.39 6.47
N CYS A 21 -4.01 8.38 5.94
CA CYS A 21 -4.54 8.35 4.58
C CYS A 21 -4.43 9.74 3.98
N ASP A 22 -3.68 9.85 2.89
CA ASP A 22 -3.38 11.12 2.27
C ASP A 22 -3.68 11.05 0.76
N PRO A 23 -4.16 12.14 0.13
CA PRO A 23 -4.22 12.24 -1.32
C PRO A 23 -2.85 11.97 -1.94
N LYS A 24 -2.79 11.06 -2.91
CA LYS A 24 -1.54 10.81 -3.63
C LYS A 24 -1.29 11.96 -4.59
N THR A 25 -0.20 12.70 -4.41
CA THR A 25 0.15 13.81 -5.29
C THR A 25 0.88 13.32 -6.54
N ALA A 26 0.60 13.97 -7.68
CA ALA A 26 1.31 13.70 -8.92
C ALA A 26 2.77 14.16 -8.82
N PHE A 27 3.66 13.52 -9.58
CA PHE A 27 5.08 13.83 -9.54
C PHE A 27 5.34 15.31 -9.85
N LYS A 28 6.02 16.01 -8.94
CA LYS A 28 6.32 17.45 -9.02
C LYS A 28 5.07 18.33 -9.17
N SER A 29 3.95 17.95 -8.56
CA SER A 29 2.70 18.72 -8.59
C SER A 29 1.96 18.62 -7.26
N ASP A 30 1.20 19.67 -6.93
CA ASP A 30 0.27 19.67 -5.79
C ASP A 30 -1.10 19.08 -6.14
N ARG A 31 -1.31 18.69 -7.40
CA ARG A 31 -2.54 18.05 -7.85
C ARG A 31 -2.57 16.58 -7.43
N GLN A 32 -3.73 16.13 -6.96
CA GLN A 32 -3.95 14.71 -6.70
C GLN A 32 -3.88 13.92 -8.01
N GLU A 33 -3.12 12.84 -7.98
CA GLU A 33 -3.01 11.89 -9.08
C GLU A 33 -4.36 11.16 -9.25
N THR A 34 -4.76 10.94 -10.49
CA THR A 34 -5.95 10.17 -10.84
C THR A 34 -5.57 8.95 -11.68
N THR A 35 -6.47 7.97 -11.72
CA THR A 35 -6.47 6.92 -12.74
C THR A 35 -6.89 7.50 -14.10
N LYS A 36 -6.77 6.71 -15.17
CA LYS A 36 -7.05 7.19 -16.55
C LYS A 36 -8.50 7.66 -16.74
N ASP A 37 -9.43 7.07 -16.00
CA ASP A 37 -10.85 7.39 -15.92
C ASP A 37 -11.17 8.55 -14.94
N GLY A 38 -10.16 9.13 -14.30
CA GLY A 38 -10.33 10.31 -13.44
C GLY A 38 -10.58 10.02 -11.97
N THR A 39 -10.57 8.75 -11.53
CA THR A 39 -10.73 8.42 -10.10
C THR A 39 -9.49 8.85 -9.30
N PRO A 40 -9.65 9.63 -8.21
CA PRO A 40 -8.54 10.07 -7.37
C PRO A 40 -7.79 8.91 -6.70
N LYS A 41 -6.47 9.01 -6.60
CA LYS A 41 -5.62 8.05 -5.90
C LYS A 41 -5.27 8.53 -4.50
N TRP A 42 -5.25 7.61 -3.57
CA TRP A 42 -4.96 7.80 -2.16
C TRP A 42 -3.78 6.92 -1.78
N ASP A 43 -2.91 7.43 -0.91
CA ASP A 43 -1.86 6.67 -0.28
C ASP A 43 -2.28 6.39 1.18
N VAL A 44 -2.59 5.12 1.46
CA VAL A 44 -2.90 4.63 2.80
C VAL A 44 -1.63 4.11 3.44
N GLN A 45 -1.25 4.66 4.59
CA GLN A 45 -0.17 4.13 5.41
C GLN A 45 -0.73 3.15 6.43
N ALA A 46 -0.15 1.96 6.48
CA ALA A 46 -0.51 0.92 7.44
C ALA A 46 0.75 0.24 7.99
N VAL A 47 0.74 -0.16 9.24
CA VAL A 47 1.75 -1.06 9.80
C VAL A 47 1.25 -2.50 9.70
N ALA A 48 2.05 -3.36 9.10
CA ALA A 48 1.77 -4.79 8.98
C ALA A 48 2.81 -5.57 9.78
N MET A 49 2.34 -6.44 10.67
CA MET A 49 3.19 -7.32 11.49
C MET A 49 3.19 -8.71 10.86
N THR A 50 4.33 -9.21 10.41
CA THR A 50 4.43 -10.52 9.76
C THR A 50 4.38 -11.66 10.78
N ARG A 51 3.82 -12.80 10.38
CA ARG A 51 3.68 -13.98 11.26
C ARG A 51 5.02 -14.63 11.59
N ASP A 52 5.88 -14.84 10.60
CA ASP A 52 7.05 -15.71 10.76
C ASP A 52 8.23 -15.35 9.83
N MET A 53 9.00 -14.32 10.18
CA MET A 53 10.39 -14.26 9.70
C MET A 53 11.30 -14.98 10.69
N PHE A 54 11.38 -16.32 10.60
CA PHE A 54 12.29 -17.15 11.41
C PHE A 54 12.09 -16.97 12.93
N GLY A 55 10.83 -16.92 13.38
CA GLY A 55 10.48 -16.83 14.80
C GLY A 55 10.58 -15.42 15.41
N ARG A 56 10.78 -14.37 14.61
CA ARG A 56 10.73 -12.97 15.06
C ARG A 56 9.67 -12.20 14.26
N PRO A 57 8.68 -11.58 14.93
CA PRO A 57 7.78 -10.68 14.25
C PRO A 57 8.56 -9.50 13.68
N GLN A 58 8.27 -9.13 12.43
CA GLN A 58 8.76 -7.89 11.84
C GLN A 58 7.60 -6.98 11.49
N ASN A 59 7.79 -5.69 11.76
CA ASN A 59 6.84 -4.65 11.41
C ASN A 59 7.32 -3.97 10.14
N ALA A 60 6.45 -3.85 9.15
CA ALA A 60 6.70 -3.09 7.95
C ALA A 60 5.63 -2.00 7.82
N VAL A 61 6.06 -0.77 7.51
CA VAL A 61 5.13 0.29 7.10
C VAL A 61 4.89 0.14 5.61
N LEU A 62 3.63 -0.10 5.26
CA LEU A 62 3.16 -0.27 3.89
C LEU A 62 2.53 1.03 3.42
N LYS A 63 2.91 1.47 2.22
CA LYS A 63 2.28 2.58 1.52
C LYS A 63 1.39 2.02 0.41
N VAL A 64 0.10 1.88 0.70
CA VAL A 64 -0.88 1.16 -0.12
C VAL A 64 -1.67 2.14 -0.97
N GLY A 65 -1.60 1.99 -2.29
CA GLY A 65 -2.38 2.79 -3.23
C GLY A 65 -3.83 2.31 -3.31
N ILE A 66 -4.79 3.23 -3.24
CA ILE A 66 -6.23 2.97 -3.42
C ILE A 66 -6.81 4.04 -4.35
N ALA A 67 -7.64 3.65 -5.32
CA ALA A 67 -8.38 4.58 -6.16
C ALA A 67 -9.82 4.73 -5.64
N SER A 68 -10.23 5.94 -5.29
CA SER A 68 -11.58 6.22 -4.77
C SER A 68 -11.95 7.69 -4.93
N HIS A 69 -13.22 7.97 -5.25
CA HIS A 69 -13.77 9.34 -5.29
C HIS A 69 -13.98 9.95 -3.90
N LYS A 70 -14.03 9.14 -2.84
CA LYS A 70 -14.11 9.57 -1.45
C LYS A 70 -12.87 9.14 -0.69
N ASN A 71 -12.57 9.79 0.44
CA ASN A 71 -11.49 9.35 1.31
C ASN A 71 -11.76 7.91 1.77
N PRO A 72 -10.94 6.91 1.39
CA PRO A 72 -11.20 5.50 1.69
C PRO A 72 -11.01 5.15 3.18
N CYS A 73 -10.49 6.08 3.98
CA CYS A 73 -10.18 5.90 5.39
C CYS A 73 -10.97 6.89 6.27
N GLU A 74 -12.06 7.46 5.74
CA GLU A 74 -12.92 8.37 6.50
C GLU A 74 -13.41 7.71 7.80
N GLY A 75 -13.19 8.39 8.93
CA GLY A 75 -13.56 7.90 10.26
C GLY A 75 -12.59 6.90 10.89
N LEU A 76 -11.50 6.52 10.24
CA LEU A 76 -10.47 5.66 10.84
C LEU A 76 -9.52 6.49 11.73
N MET A 77 -9.31 6.01 12.95
CA MET A 77 -8.27 6.54 13.84
C MET A 77 -6.96 5.77 13.65
N PRO A 78 -5.78 6.38 13.83
CA PRO A 78 -4.51 5.66 13.85
C PRO A 78 -4.55 4.46 14.80
N TYR A 79 -3.86 3.39 14.41
CA TYR A 79 -3.83 2.07 15.03
C TYR A 79 -5.14 1.28 15.00
N THR A 80 -6.19 1.76 14.32
CA THR A 80 -7.38 0.94 14.07
C THR A 80 -7.00 -0.32 13.28
N PRO A 81 -7.36 -1.53 13.74
CA PRO A 81 -7.18 -2.75 12.97
C PRO A 81 -7.96 -2.69 11.66
N ILE A 82 -7.31 -3.02 10.55
CA ILE A 82 -7.92 -2.93 9.21
C ILE A 82 -7.68 -4.19 8.38
N GLN A 83 -8.57 -4.38 7.42
CA GLN A 83 -8.41 -5.30 6.30
C GLN A 83 -8.24 -4.51 5.00
N LEU A 84 -7.22 -4.87 4.22
CA LEU A 84 -6.99 -4.33 2.88
C LEU A 84 -7.72 -5.23 1.86
N VAL A 85 -8.84 -4.79 1.32
CA VAL A 85 -9.65 -5.63 0.41
C VAL A 85 -8.89 -5.85 -0.91
N ASN A 86 -8.83 -7.10 -1.36
CA ASN A 86 -8.14 -7.50 -2.59
C ASN A 86 -6.65 -7.09 -2.64
N PHE A 87 -6.00 -7.11 -1.46
CA PHE A 87 -4.61 -6.68 -1.28
C PHE A 87 -3.64 -7.39 -2.23
N GLU A 88 -2.80 -6.58 -2.86
CA GLU A 88 -1.89 -6.98 -3.92
C GLU A 88 -0.53 -6.34 -3.73
N ILE A 89 0.51 -7.15 -3.93
CA ILE A 89 1.90 -6.71 -3.98
C ILE A 89 2.39 -6.92 -5.39
N GLY A 90 2.86 -5.85 -6.03
CA GLY A 90 3.50 -5.95 -7.33
C GLY A 90 4.99 -5.66 -7.23
N VAL A 91 5.75 -6.38 -8.04
CA VAL A 91 7.19 -6.24 -8.17
C VAL A 91 7.50 -5.88 -9.61
N MET A 92 8.22 -4.78 -9.81
CA MET A 92 8.65 -4.33 -11.14
C MET A 92 10.13 -3.98 -11.16
N GLU A 93 10.77 -4.17 -12.31
CA GLU A 93 12.13 -3.70 -12.53
C GLU A 93 12.15 -2.18 -12.49
N LYS A 94 13.12 -1.64 -11.77
CA LYS A 94 13.44 -0.22 -11.79
C LYS A 94 14.48 -0.02 -12.88
N THR A 95 14.12 0.71 -13.92
CA THR A 95 15.03 1.02 -15.02
C THR A 95 15.54 2.45 -14.91
N LYS A 96 16.74 2.67 -15.43
CA LYS A 96 17.32 4.01 -15.62
C LYS A 96 17.75 4.14 -17.06
N ARG A 97 17.26 5.19 -17.70
CA ARG A 97 17.69 5.57 -19.04
C ARG A 97 18.97 6.38 -18.97
N ASN A 98 19.97 6.01 -19.76
CA ASN A 98 21.16 6.82 -19.96
C ASN A 98 20.78 8.04 -20.81
N PRO A 99 21.00 9.28 -20.32
CA PRO A 99 20.66 10.49 -21.07
C PRO A 99 21.51 10.69 -22.33
N ASP A 100 22.73 10.16 -22.37
CA ASP A 100 23.68 10.38 -23.47
C ASP A 100 23.52 9.35 -24.60
N THR A 101 23.28 8.08 -24.24
CA THR A 101 23.17 6.97 -25.21
C THR A 101 21.73 6.55 -25.49
N GLY A 102 20.78 7.00 -24.67
CA GLY A 102 19.38 6.61 -24.74
C GLY A 102 19.08 5.18 -24.29
N GLU A 103 20.10 4.39 -23.95
CA GLU A 103 20.00 2.98 -23.54
C GLU A 103 19.33 2.85 -22.16
N GLU A 104 18.44 1.88 -22.02
CA GLU A 104 17.72 1.61 -20.78
C GLU A 104 18.36 0.43 -20.04
N LYS A 105 18.77 0.63 -18.78
CA LYS A 105 19.37 -0.43 -17.95
C LYS A 105 18.54 -0.68 -16.70
N VAL A 106 18.40 -1.95 -16.34
CA VAL A 106 17.80 -2.35 -15.06
C VAL A 106 18.78 -2.00 -13.94
N ILE A 107 18.33 -1.17 -12.99
CA ILE A 107 19.12 -0.70 -11.84
C ILE A 107 18.61 -1.27 -10.51
N GLY A 108 17.56 -2.08 -10.53
CA GLY A 108 17.03 -2.74 -9.34
C GLY A 108 15.57 -3.12 -9.51
N VAL A 109 14.89 -3.21 -8.36
CA VAL A 109 13.49 -3.63 -8.28
C VAL A 109 12.73 -2.63 -7.42
N GLN A 110 11.49 -2.34 -7.79
CA GLN A 110 10.55 -1.55 -7.04
C GLN A 110 9.34 -2.41 -6.68
N VAL A 111 9.00 -2.39 -5.39
CA VAL A 111 7.79 -3.03 -4.85
C VAL A 111 6.71 -1.97 -4.68
N TRP A 112 5.47 -2.29 -5.05
CA TRP A 112 4.31 -1.46 -4.80
C TRP A 112 3.19 -2.27 -4.16
N TYR A 113 2.34 -1.57 -3.41
CA TYR A 113 1.23 -2.14 -2.67
C TYR A 113 -0.07 -1.51 -3.16
N ARG A 114 -1.11 -2.32 -3.40
CA ARG A 114 -2.44 -1.84 -3.79
C ARG A 114 -3.52 -2.60 -3.04
N ALA A 115 -4.60 -1.90 -2.73
CA ALA A 115 -5.85 -2.50 -2.28
C ALA A 115 -7.01 -1.84 -3.03
N GLU A 116 -8.16 -2.48 -3.00
CA GLU A 116 -9.40 -1.88 -3.54
C GLU A 116 -10.04 -0.96 -2.51
N GLN A 117 -10.04 -1.36 -1.23
CA GLN A 117 -10.70 -0.65 -0.15
C GLN A 117 -9.98 -0.91 1.18
N VAL A 118 -10.18 -0.03 2.15
CA VAL A 118 -9.86 -0.27 3.57
C VAL A 118 -11.15 -0.57 4.31
N LYS A 119 -11.15 -1.62 5.12
CA LYS A 119 -12.26 -1.92 6.05
C LYS A 119 -11.72 -1.96 7.46
N ALA A 120 -12.37 -1.24 8.38
CA ALA A 120 -12.13 -1.45 9.80
C ALA A 120 -12.53 -2.89 10.16
N LEU A 121 -11.64 -3.60 10.82
CA LEU A 121 -12.01 -4.80 11.54
C LEU A 121 -12.60 -4.32 12.85
N ALA A 122 -13.82 -4.75 13.19
CA ALA A 122 -14.45 -4.40 14.46
C ALA A 122 -13.46 -4.72 15.58
N GLY A 123 -12.89 -3.69 16.20
CA GLY A 123 -11.99 -3.88 17.32
C GLY A 123 -12.83 -4.43 18.46
N THR A 124 -12.44 -5.58 19.01
CA THR A 124 -12.72 -5.87 20.41
C THR A 124 -12.19 -4.65 21.17
N ALA A 125 -13.10 -3.80 21.64
CA ALA A 125 -12.71 -2.62 22.41
C ALA A 125 -11.80 -3.09 23.57
N PRO A 126 -10.72 -2.36 23.89
CA PRO A 126 -10.01 -2.65 25.13
C PRO A 126 -11.02 -2.52 26.27
N VAL A 127 -11.17 -3.60 27.04
CA VAL A 127 -11.91 -3.56 28.30
C VAL A 127 -11.24 -2.47 29.15
N LYS A 128 -12.04 -1.50 29.59
CA LYS A 128 -11.60 -0.40 30.45
C LYS A 128 -10.91 -0.90 31.71
#